data_AF-A0A328EDL0-F1
#
_entry.id   AF-A0A328EDL0-F1
#
_cell.length_a   1.000
_cell.length_b   1.000
_cell.length_c   1.000
_cell.angle_alpha   90.00
_cell.angle_beta   90.00
_cell.angle_gamma   90.00
#
_symmetry.space_group_name_H-M   'P 1'
#
loop_
_entity.id
_entity.type
_entity.pdbx_description
1 polymer ?
#
loop_
_entity_poly.entity_id
_entity_poly.type
_entity_poly.pdbx_seq_one_letter_code
_entity_poly.pdbx_strand_id
1 'polypeptide(L)'
;MENKIIKNNAISAYLMFIVSGLFLFQKKDPNLNNDFVKKHTKSAFLLHLLILISFIIFGFFGLFKEIIIWNFTLNTIILISISIILFGALFLGMYRAYRGELFGIGDIFSVKSKKNLVDINKNENFGEKDKLTLIIAYIPFVGPIFTSRYSQNELIKEILKTSTFVTFIFCLLFINGNNNLNQIFILIYFIYVAFVGVNLLAKTELIIINLPKYFSFGEIVKSTKILLKYLKNYISGNFREWKTLEEEQNIAYIEDQKNTFNKMKDLPDLKGPKKIIYFPIFNLIFLFFKNNKFNIHIANALTITFLLILTFLLYFFGFVSKNIFILFLFPICFGIGNIEKIYYKIPFIYDIYDIFKRFLSFFKRSKKIISEKRKEVKEETLKVNNNSEIKKETEENKEK
;
A
#
# COMPACT_ATOMS: atom_id res chain seq x y z
N MET A 1 -28.72 23.82 7.40
CA MET A 1 -28.28 24.24 6.05
C MET A 1 -27.24 25.37 6.14
N GLU A 2 -27.47 26.35 7.01
CA GLU A 2 -26.59 27.51 7.31
C GLU A 2 -25.13 27.15 7.65
N ASN A 3 -24.90 26.16 8.53
CA ASN A 3 -23.55 25.72 8.90
C ASN A 3 -22.75 25.13 7.71
N LYS A 4 -23.43 24.57 6.70
CA LYS A 4 -22.77 24.02 5.50
C LYS A 4 -22.27 25.13 4.57
N ILE A 5 -23.03 26.22 4.44
CA ILE A 5 -22.67 27.38 3.60
C ILE A 5 -21.46 28.11 4.19
N ILE A 6 -21.49 28.35 5.51
CA ILE A 6 -20.38 28.99 6.26
C ILE A 6 -19.08 28.18 6.10
N LYS A 7 -19.13 26.85 6.24
CA LYS A 7 -17.96 25.97 6.04
C LYS A 7 -17.45 25.99 4.60
N ASN A 8 -18.36 25.94 3.63
CA ASN A 8 -17.97 26.00 2.21
C ASN A 8 -17.30 27.34 1.86
N ASN A 9 -17.79 28.45 2.39
CA ASN A 9 -17.16 29.76 2.20
C ASN A 9 -15.74 29.81 2.79
N ALA A 10 -15.55 29.27 3.99
CA ALA A 10 -14.23 29.15 4.60
C ALA A 10 -13.27 28.26 3.78
N ILE A 11 -13.76 27.16 3.20
CA ILE A 11 -13.00 26.28 2.28
C ILE A 11 -12.60 27.03 1.01
N SER A 12 -13.55 27.72 0.37
CA SER A 12 -13.33 28.44 -0.89
C SER A 12 -12.24 29.51 -0.78
N ALA A 13 -12.09 30.15 0.38
CA ALA A 13 -11.02 31.11 0.62
C ALA A 13 -9.61 30.51 0.45
N TYR A 14 -9.40 29.23 0.79
CA TYR A 14 -8.11 28.56 0.60
C TYR A 14 -7.83 28.18 -0.85
N LEU A 15 -8.88 27.94 -1.65
CA LEU A 15 -8.74 27.56 -3.06
C LEU A 15 -8.49 28.75 -3.98
N MET A 16 -9.07 29.92 -3.65
CA MET A 16 -9.13 31.06 -4.56
C MET A 16 -8.55 32.33 -3.91
N PHE A 17 -7.38 32.75 -4.37
CA PHE A 17 -6.67 33.93 -3.83
C PHE A 17 -7.53 35.20 -3.85
N ILE A 18 -8.11 35.55 -5.00
CA ILE A 18 -8.92 36.76 -5.17
C ILE A 18 -10.16 36.72 -4.27
N VAL A 19 -10.81 35.56 -4.18
CA VAL A 19 -12.00 35.35 -3.33
C VAL A 19 -11.65 35.54 -1.86
N SER A 20 -10.47 35.08 -1.42
CA SER A 20 -10.00 35.33 -0.05
C SER A 20 -9.85 36.82 0.26
N GLY A 21 -9.37 37.63 -0.68
CA GLY A 21 -9.33 39.09 -0.52
C GLY A 21 -10.74 39.69 -0.42
N LEU A 22 -11.62 39.33 -1.35
CA LEU A 22 -13.00 39.86 -1.41
C LEU A 22 -13.81 39.54 -0.14
N PHE A 23 -13.65 38.35 0.43
CA PHE A 23 -14.36 37.94 1.64
C PHE A 23 -13.96 38.75 2.87
N LEU A 24 -12.73 39.28 2.96
CA LEU A 24 -12.31 40.13 4.08
C LEU A 24 -13.02 41.48 4.09
N PHE A 25 -13.39 42.00 2.92
CA PHE A 25 -14.04 43.31 2.77
C PHE A 25 -15.57 43.22 2.78
N GLN A 26 -16.16 42.02 2.71
CA GLN A 26 -17.60 41.86 2.73
C GLN A 26 -18.18 42.03 4.15
N LYS A 27 -18.98 43.09 4.34
CA LYS A 27 -19.60 43.43 5.62
C LYS A 27 -21.11 43.15 5.68
N LYS A 28 -21.77 43.02 4.52
CA LYS A 28 -23.24 42.96 4.45
C LYS A 28 -23.81 41.54 4.47
N ASP A 29 -23.09 40.55 3.96
CA ASP A 29 -23.56 39.16 3.89
C ASP A 29 -23.23 38.43 5.21
N PRO A 30 -24.23 37.94 5.97
CA PRO A 30 -24.01 37.23 7.24
C PRO A 30 -23.25 35.90 7.08
N ASN A 31 -23.29 35.26 5.89
CA ASN A 31 -22.57 34.02 5.62
C ASN A 31 -21.07 34.23 5.33
N LEU A 32 -20.66 35.48 5.08
CA LEU A 32 -19.28 35.88 4.80
C LEU A 32 -18.70 36.75 5.93
N ASN A 33 -19.53 37.61 6.52
CA ASN A 33 -19.24 38.41 7.71
C ASN A 33 -19.42 37.58 9.01
N ASN A 34 -19.04 36.31 8.97
CA ASN A 34 -19.02 35.43 10.12
C ASN A 34 -17.58 35.33 10.66
N ASP A 35 -17.40 35.31 11.98
CA ASP A 35 -16.08 35.25 12.62
C ASP A 35 -15.26 34.02 12.19
N PHE A 36 -15.91 32.88 11.99
CA PHE A 36 -15.27 31.67 11.50
C PHE A 36 -14.71 31.88 10.09
N VAL A 37 -15.53 32.38 9.17
CA VAL A 37 -15.13 32.64 7.78
C VAL A 37 -14.02 33.68 7.75
N LYS A 38 -14.17 34.81 8.46
CA LYS A 38 -13.16 35.88 8.52
C LYS A 38 -11.81 35.41 9.01
N LYS A 39 -11.76 34.56 10.05
CA LYS A 39 -10.50 33.99 10.54
C LYS A 39 -9.83 33.10 9.50
N HIS A 40 -10.59 32.20 8.87
CA HIS A 40 -10.05 31.33 7.82
C HIS A 40 -9.60 32.13 6.59
N THR A 41 -10.39 33.12 6.18
CA THR A 41 -10.09 33.99 5.05
C THR A 41 -8.82 34.80 5.29
N LYS A 42 -8.60 35.34 6.50
CA LYS A 42 -7.37 36.07 6.84
C LYS A 42 -6.13 35.17 6.74
N SER A 43 -6.22 33.94 7.24
CA SER A 43 -5.15 32.94 7.14
C SER A 43 -4.90 32.53 5.69
N ALA A 44 -5.96 32.27 4.90
CA ALA A 44 -5.83 31.91 3.50
C ALA A 44 -5.19 33.03 2.67
N PHE A 45 -5.64 34.27 2.84
CA PHE A 45 -5.10 35.44 2.14
C PHE A 45 -3.61 35.63 2.40
N LEU A 46 -3.19 35.52 3.67
CA LEU A 46 -1.77 35.65 4.03
C LEU A 46 -0.93 34.51 3.46
N LEU A 47 -1.44 33.26 3.43
CA LEU A 47 -0.74 32.14 2.80
C LEU A 47 -0.54 32.36 1.29
N HIS A 48 -1.58 32.79 0.58
CA HIS A 48 -1.47 33.12 -0.83
C HIS A 48 -0.52 34.30 -1.09
N LEU A 49 -0.53 35.31 -0.21
CA LEU A 49 0.41 36.43 -0.30
C LEU A 49 1.86 35.97 -0.11
N LEU A 50 2.12 35.07 0.85
CA LEU A 50 3.45 34.48 1.03
C LEU A 50 3.88 33.64 -0.18
N ILE A 51 2.97 32.91 -0.81
CA ILE A 51 3.23 32.18 -2.06
C ILE A 51 3.63 33.18 -3.16
N LEU A 52 2.84 34.24 -3.35
CA LEU A 52 3.11 35.27 -4.35
C LEU A 52 4.46 35.94 -4.13
N ILE A 53 4.77 36.34 -2.89
CA ILE A 53 6.06 36.95 -2.52
C ILE A 53 7.21 35.98 -2.82
N SER A 54 7.04 34.69 -2.49
CA SER A 54 8.07 33.67 -2.74
C SER A 54 8.35 33.49 -4.23
N PHE A 55 7.29 33.48 -5.06
CA PHE A 55 7.42 33.45 -6.52
C PHE A 55 8.10 34.71 -7.08
N ILE A 56 7.79 35.89 -6.55
CA ILE A 56 8.43 37.13 -6.98
C ILE A 56 9.93 37.11 -6.62
N ILE A 57 10.29 36.81 -5.37
CA ILE A 57 11.69 36.87 -4.90
C ILE A 57 12.55 35.78 -5.54
N PHE A 58 12.12 34.51 -5.47
CA PHE A 58 12.95 33.40 -5.90
C PHE A 58 12.70 32.98 -7.34
N GLY A 59 11.47 33.13 -7.84
CA GLY A 59 11.12 32.82 -9.23
C GLY A 59 11.50 33.94 -10.19
N PHE A 60 10.95 35.15 -9.99
CA PHE A 60 11.13 36.27 -10.91
C PHE A 60 12.50 36.95 -10.75
N PHE A 61 12.85 37.40 -9.54
CA PHE A 61 14.15 38.02 -9.29
C PHE A 61 15.32 37.03 -9.25
N GLY A 62 15.04 35.74 -9.05
CA GLY A 62 16.06 34.70 -9.08
C GLY A 62 17.11 34.85 -7.96
N LEU A 63 16.71 35.30 -6.77
CA LEU A 63 17.62 35.48 -5.65
C LEU A 63 18.32 34.14 -5.31
N PHE A 64 19.66 34.10 -5.34
CA PHE A 64 20.52 32.91 -5.26
C PHE A 64 20.53 31.97 -6.49
N LYS A 65 20.13 32.45 -7.67
CA LYS A 65 20.16 31.64 -8.90
C LYS A 65 21.56 31.19 -9.32
N GLU A 66 22.60 31.94 -8.95
CA GLU A 66 24.00 31.64 -9.31
C GLU A 66 24.58 30.43 -8.55
N ILE A 67 24.00 30.07 -7.41
CA ILE A 67 24.45 28.92 -6.61
C ILE A 67 23.79 27.66 -7.18
N ILE A 68 24.58 26.76 -7.75
CA ILE A 68 24.09 25.51 -8.34
C ILE A 68 24.42 24.35 -7.40
N ILE A 69 23.38 23.60 -7.02
CA ILE A 69 23.49 22.37 -6.23
C ILE A 69 22.79 21.27 -7.01
N TRP A 70 23.54 20.26 -7.44
CA TRP A 70 23.02 19.08 -8.16
C TRP A 70 22.22 19.44 -9.43
N ASN A 71 22.77 20.33 -10.25
CA ASN A 71 22.16 20.85 -11.49
C ASN A 71 20.85 21.64 -11.29
N PHE A 72 20.44 21.89 -10.04
CA PHE A 72 19.38 22.82 -9.72
C PHE A 72 19.98 24.09 -9.14
N THR A 73 19.43 25.23 -9.52
CA THR A 73 19.79 26.50 -8.92
C THR A 73 19.17 26.60 -7.51
N LEU A 74 19.90 27.18 -6.55
CA LEU A 74 19.48 27.24 -5.15
C LEU A 74 18.15 27.99 -4.99
N ASN A 75 17.91 29.03 -5.79
CA ASN A 75 16.61 29.72 -5.83
C ASN A 75 15.45 28.76 -6.16
N THR A 76 15.65 27.80 -7.07
CA THR A 76 14.65 26.79 -7.44
C THR A 76 14.40 25.82 -6.29
N ILE A 77 15.45 25.36 -5.61
CA ILE A 77 15.34 24.48 -4.44
C ILE A 77 14.57 25.17 -3.31
N ILE A 78 14.91 26.43 -3.02
CA ILE A 78 14.26 27.23 -1.98
C ILE A 78 12.79 27.46 -2.35
N LEU A 79 12.50 27.86 -3.60
CA LEU A 79 11.14 28.10 -4.07
C LEU A 79 10.26 26.86 -3.96
N ILE A 80 10.76 25.70 -4.39
CA ILE A 80 10.05 24.41 -4.27
C ILE A 80 9.78 24.09 -2.79
N SER A 81 10.80 24.23 -1.94
CA SER A 81 10.67 23.92 -0.51
C SER A 81 9.62 24.79 0.19
N ILE A 82 9.66 26.11 -0.04
CA ILE A 82 8.68 27.05 0.49
C ILE A 82 7.29 26.75 -0.07
N SER A 83 7.19 26.48 -1.38
CA SER A 83 5.91 26.16 -2.03
C SER A 83 5.27 24.92 -1.41
N ILE A 84 6.01 23.84 -1.18
CA ILE A 84 5.50 22.61 -0.56
C ILE A 84 4.91 22.90 0.83
N ILE A 85 5.62 23.69 1.66
CA ILE A 85 5.15 24.04 3.01
C ILE A 85 3.88 24.88 2.94
N LEU A 86 3.85 25.91 2.09
CA LEU A 86 2.72 26.84 1.97
C LEU A 86 1.48 26.17 1.34
N PHE A 87 1.65 25.33 0.30
CA PHE A 87 0.56 24.53 -0.25
C PHE A 87 0.04 23.52 0.77
N GLY A 88 0.93 22.84 1.50
CA GLY A 88 0.54 21.96 2.61
C GLY A 88 -0.30 22.69 3.66
N ALA A 89 0.07 23.93 4.00
CA ALA A 89 -0.70 24.78 4.92
C ALA A 89 -2.08 25.18 4.36
N LEU A 90 -2.21 25.46 3.05
CA LEU A 90 -3.52 25.71 2.42
C LEU A 90 -4.45 24.49 2.54
N PHE A 91 -3.94 23.28 2.24
CA PHE A 91 -4.71 22.04 2.38
C PHE A 91 -5.10 21.75 3.84
N LEU A 92 -4.19 21.99 4.79
CA LEU A 92 -4.47 21.83 6.21
C LEU A 92 -5.55 22.82 6.69
N GLY A 93 -5.46 24.09 6.27
CA GLY A 93 -6.46 25.12 6.56
C GLY A 93 -7.84 24.77 6.01
N MET A 94 -7.90 24.25 4.78
CA MET A 94 -9.12 23.73 4.16
C MET A 94 -9.71 22.54 4.93
N TYR A 95 -8.88 21.58 5.34
CA TYR A 95 -9.32 20.42 6.11
C TYR A 95 -9.91 20.84 7.47
N ARG A 96 -9.28 21.78 8.17
CA ARG A 96 -9.83 22.33 9.42
C ARG A 96 -11.14 23.08 9.20
N ALA A 97 -11.24 23.87 8.13
CA ALA A 97 -12.47 24.55 7.76
C ALA A 97 -13.63 23.56 7.53
N TYR A 98 -13.37 22.44 6.84
CA TYR A 98 -14.34 21.35 6.66
C TYR A 98 -14.83 20.76 7.99
N ARG A 99 -13.90 20.53 8.94
CA ARG A 99 -14.25 20.04 10.29
C ARG A 99 -14.96 21.08 11.16
N GLY A 100 -14.93 22.36 10.78
CA GLY A 100 -15.45 23.46 11.60
C GLY A 100 -14.48 23.92 12.70
N GLU A 101 -13.19 23.62 12.52
CA GLU A 101 -12.11 24.00 13.44
C GLU A 101 -11.41 25.26 12.94
N LEU A 102 -11.05 26.17 13.87
CA LEU A 102 -10.28 27.37 13.52
C LEU A 102 -8.85 27.02 13.08
N PHE A 103 -8.30 27.87 12.20
CA PHE A 103 -6.92 27.78 11.73
C PHE A 103 -6.25 29.15 11.75
N GLY A 104 -5.22 29.29 12.59
CA GLY A 104 -4.32 30.44 12.57
C GLY A 104 -2.98 30.07 11.93
N ILE A 105 -2.32 31.01 11.26
CA ILE A 105 -0.96 30.79 10.71
C ILE A 105 0.06 30.47 11.81
N GLY A 106 -0.15 30.99 13.03
CA GLY A 106 0.63 30.60 14.20
C GLY A 106 0.58 29.09 14.46
N ASP A 107 -0.51 28.39 14.08
CA ASP A 107 -0.63 26.94 14.24
C ASP A 107 0.29 26.15 13.29
N ILE A 108 0.77 26.76 12.20
CA ILE A 108 1.72 26.16 11.25
C ILE A 108 3.10 26.08 11.90
N PHE A 109 3.47 27.10 12.67
CA PHE A 109 4.77 27.22 13.34
C PHE A 109 4.72 26.75 14.80
N SER A 110 3.53 26.66 15.40
CA SER A 110 3.36 26.02 16.70
C SER A 110 3.40 24.51 16.51
N VAL A 111 4.60 23.95 16.51
CA VAL A 111 4.77 22.54 16.83
C VAL A 111 4.34 22.42 18.28
N LYS A 112 3.05 22.12 18.53
CA LYS A 112 2.63 21.63 19.85
C LYS A 112 3.46 20.37 20.08
N SER A 113 4.53 20.48 20.86
CA SER A 113 5.29 19.33 21.32
C SER A 113 4.38 18.54 22.25
N LYS A 114 3.47 17.74 21.70
CA LYS A 114 3.10 16.52 22.40
C LYS A 114 4.43 15.81 22.63
N LYS A 115 4.76 15.57 23.90
CA LYS A 115 5.95 14.80 24.25
C LYS A 115 5.85 13.48 23.47
N ASN A 116 6.66 13.37 22.42
CA ASN A 116 6.83 12.15 21.62
C ASN A 116 7.73 11.14 22.35
N LEU A 117 8.10 11.43 23.60
CA LEU A 117 8.90 10.59 24.47
C LEU A 117 7.96 9.75 25.33
N VAL A 118 7.98 8.44 25.10
CA VAL A 118 7.28 7.46 25.93
C VAL A 118 8.31 6.75 26.79
N ASP A 119 8.15 6.88 28.11
CA ASP A 119 8.88 6.07 29.09
C ASP A 119 8.30 4.66 29.06
N ILE A 120 9.13 3.71 28.65
CA ILE A 120 8.67 2.37 28.27
C ILE A 120 8.55 1.49 29.51
N ASN A 121 9.39 1.73 30.53
CA ASN A 121 9.37 1.00 31.79
C ASN A 121 8.13 1.31 32.65
N LYS A 122 7.43 2.42 32.37
CA LYS A 122 6.15 2.72 33.03
C LYS A 122 4.97 1.91 32.50
N ASN A 123 5.07 1.36 31.29
CA ASN A 123 3.97 0.68 30.63
C ASN A 123 4.18 -0.83 30.51
N GLU A 124 5.41 -1.30 30.29
CA GLU A 124 5.78 -2.73 30.27
C GLU A 124 7.27 -2.89 30.67
N ASN A 125 7.64 -3.97 31.36
CA ASN A 125 9.06 -4.26 31.66
C ASN A 125 9.77 -4.80 30.42
N PHE A 126 10.23 -3.91 29.54
CA PHE A 126 11.00 -4.28 28.34
C PHE A 126 12.43 -4.70 28.72
N GLY A 127 12.78 -5.97 28.45
CA GLY A 127 14.15 -6.44 28.57
C GLY A 127 15.07 -5.88 27.46
N GLU A 128 16.38 -6.06 27.58
CA GLU A 128 17.35 -5.59 26.58
C GLU A 128 17.09 -6.15 25.17
N LYS A 129 16.66 -7.42 25.09
CA LYS A 129 16.29 -8.07 23.84
C LYS A 129 15.12 -7.37 23.15
N ASP A 130 14.14 -6.92 23.94
CA ASP A 130 12.98 -6.23 23.39
C ASP A 130 13.37 -4.82 22.97
N LYS A 131 14.20 -4.11 23.75
CA LYS A 131 14.78 -2.81 23.35
C LYS A 131 15.54 -2.90 22.03
N LEU A 132 16.38 -3.93 21.87
CA LEU A 132 17.08 -4.18 20.61
C LEU A 132 16.10 -4.42 19.46
N THR A 133 15.03 -5.18 19.73
CA THR A 133 13.98 -5.43 18.73
C THR A 133 13.26 -4.14 18.31
N LEU A 134 13.00 -3.22 19.25
CA LEU A 134 12.43 -1.90 18.95
C LEU A 134 13.34 -1.08 18.01
N ILE A 135 14.65 -1.09 18.26
CA ILE A 135 15.62 -0.38 17.40
C ILE A 135 15.64 -0.99 15.99
N ILE A 136 15.74 -2.31 15.90
CA ILE A 136 15.78 -3.00 14.60
C ILE A 136 14.47 -2.79 13.84
N ALA A 137 13.33 -2.63 14.54
CA ALA A 137 12.04 -2.38 13.90
C ALA A 137 11.97 -1.04 13.15
N TYR A 138 12.84 -0.07 13.44
CA TYR A 138 12.95 1.16 12.64
C TYR A 138 13.66 0.91 11.30
N ILE A 139 14.52 -0.10 11.17
CA ILE A 139 15.32 -0.29 9.95
C ILE A 139 14.38 -0.60 8.76
N PRO A 140 14.51 0.11 7.61
CA PRO A 140 13.69 -0.13 6.43
C PRO A 140 13.74 -1.59 5.97
N PHE A 141 12.62 -2.13 5.48
CA PHE A 141 12.40 -3.55 5.15
C PHE A 141 12.53 -4.56 6.31
N VAL A 142 13.32 -4.29 7.34
CA VAL A 142 13.46 -5.17 8.50
C VAL A 142 12.27 -5.01 9.46
N GLY A 143 11.81 -3.78 9.69
CA GLY A 143 10.60 -3.48 10.48
C GLY A 143 9.42 -4.40 10.16
N PRO A 144 8.98 -4.48 8.88
CA PRO A 144 7.89 -5.36 8.47
C PRO A 144 7.96 -6.82 8.95
N ILE A 145 9.17 -7.37 9.17
CA ILE A 145 9.37 -8.74 9.69
C ILE A 145 8.81 -8.90 11.11
N PHE A 146 8.82 -7.83 11.92
CA PHE A 146 8.36 -7.87 13.31
C PHE A 146 6.85 -7.61 13.47
N THR A 147 6.16 -7.20 12.40
CA THR A 147 4.74 -6.81 12.42
C THR A 147 3.81 -7.88 12.94
N SER A 148 4.09 -9.15 12.64
CA SER A 148 3.24 -10.27 13.02
C SER A 148 3.34 -10.62 14.50
N ARG A 149 4.56 -10.49 15.07
CA ARG A 149 4.94 -10.92 16.41
C ARG A 149 4.47 -9.94 17.47
N TYR A 150 4.49 -8.66 17.12
CA TYR A 150 4.12 -7.56 18.02
C TYR A 150 2.82 -6.88 17.59
N SER A 151 1.93 -7.61 16.90
CA SER A 151 0.66 -7.05 16.41
C SER A 151 -0.29 -6.57 17.51
N GLN A 152 0.00 -6.88 18.78
CA GLN A 152 -0.76 -6.42 19.94
C GLN A 152 -0.11 -5.22 20.65
N ASN A 153 1.16 -4.93 20.38
CA ASN A 153 1.88 -3.85 21.06
C ASN A 153 1.70 -2.53 20.28
N GLU A 154 0.97 -1.57 20.86
CA GLU A 154 0.67 -0.30 20.22
C GLU A 154 1.93 0.55 19.93
N LEU A 155 2.94 0.50 20.80
CA LEU A 155 4.20 1.23 20.58
C LEU A 155 4.92 0.70 19.34
N ILE A 156 5.01 -0.62 19.21
CA ILE A 156 5.66 -1.26 18.06
C ILE A 156 4.87 -0.98 16.78
N LYS A 157 3.54 -0.90 16.82
CA LYS A 157 2.75 -0.50 15.65
C LYS A 157 3.17 0.88 15.13
N GLU A 158 3.33 1.88 16.01
CA GLU A 158 3.76 3.22 15.58
C GLU A 158 5.20 3.24 15.01
N ILE A 159 6.10 2.44 15.57
CA ILE A 159 7.45 2.25 15.00
C ILE A 159 7.37 1.67 13.60
N LEU A 160 6.60 0.59 13.43
CA LEU A 160 6.43 -0.09 12.15
C LEU A 160 5.76 0.81 11.12
N LYS A 161 4.85 1.69 11.55
CA LYS A 161 4.26 2.73 10.71
C LYS A 161 5.33 3.67 10.16
N THR A 162 6.18 4.16 11.05
CA THR A 162 7.30 5.05 10.69
C THR A 162 8.26 4.35 9.73
N SER A 163 8.68 3.12 10.05
CA SER A 163 9.58 2.32 9.21
C SER A 163 8.98 2.06 7.82
N THR A 164 7.70 1.71 7.74
CA THR A 164 7.01 1.45 6.47
C THR A 164 6.92 2.72 5.61
N PHE A 165 6.58 3.85 6.22
CA PHE A 165 6.51 5.14 5.54
C PHE A 165 7.87 5.56 4.97
N VAL A 166 8.93 5.42 5.77
CA VAL A 166 10.31 5.70 5.34
C VAL A 166 10.75 4.75 4.23
N THR A 167 10.43 3.45 4.34
CA THR A 167 10.69 2.46 3.29
C THR A 167 9.98 2.83 1.99
N PHE A 168 8.75 3.33 2.05
CA PHE A 168 8.01 3.78 0.89
C PHE A 168 8.67 4.98 0.19
N ILE A 169 9.07 6.01 0.95
CA ILE A 169 9.80 7.16 0.39
C ILE A 169 11.13 6.70 -0.24
N PHE A 170 11.87 5.84 0.46
CA PHE A 170 13.11 5.27 -0.03
C PHE A 170 12.92 4.54 -1.38
N CYS A 171 11.91 3.68 -1.49
CA CYS A 171 11.60 2.99 -2.75
C CYS A 171 11.22 3.98 -3.85
N LEU A 172 10.43 5.01 -3.54
CA LEU A 172 9.99 6.00 -4.52
C LEU A 172 11.17 6.82 -5.07
N LEU A 173 12.09 7.24 -4.21
CA LEU A 173 13.31 7.93 -4.63
C LEU A 173 14.21 7.02 -5.47
N PHE A 174 14.38 5.76 -5.05
CA PHE A 174 15.19 4.77 -5.76
C PHE A 174 14.63 4.45 -7.15
N ILE A 175 13.33 4.19 -7.27
CA ILE A 175 12.67 3.86 -8.54
C ILE A 175 12.80 4.99 -9.55
N ASN A 176 12.68 6.24 -9.09
CA ASN A 176 12.80 7.44 -9.93
C ASN A 176 14.26 7.85 -10.23
N GLY A 177 15.25 7.08 -9.80
CA GLY A 177 16.67 7.34 -10.09
C GLY A 177 17.30 8.46 -9.25
N ASN A 178 16.62 8.94 -8.21
CA ASN A 178 17.10 10.01 -7.33
C ASN A 178 18.07 9.48 -6.25
N ASN A 179 19.11 8.77 -6.67
CA ASN A 179 20.01 8.03 -5.78
C ASN A 179 20.69 8.92 -4.72
N ASN A 180 21.13 10.12 -5.10
CA ASN A 180 21.81 11.03 -4.17
C ASN A 180 20.84 11.54 -3.08
N LEU A 181 19.62 11.94 -3.46
CA LEU A 181 18.58 12.31 -2.49
C LEU A 181 18.22 11.13 -1.59
N ASN A 182 18.16 9.93 -2.15
CA ASN A 182 17.87 8.72 -1.42
C ASN A 182 18.95 8.41 -0.36
N GLN A 183 20.23 8.56 -0.71
CA GLN A 183 21.35 8.39 0.23
C GLN A 183 21.31 9.40 1.37
N ILE A 184 21.05 10.68 1.09
CA ILE A 184 20.91 11.71 2.13
C ILE A 184 19.72 11.40 3.04
N PHE A 185 18.57 11.05 2.45
CA PHE A 185 17.37 10.70 3.20
C PHE A 185 17.61 9.53 4.16
N ILE A 186 18.25 8.46 3.67
CA ILE A 186 18.63 7.30 4.48
C ILE A 186 19.62 7.67 5.58
N LEU A 187 20.63 8.51 5.28
CA LEU A 187 21.62 8.94 6.26
C LEU A 187 20.96 9.70 7.41
N ILE A 188 20.12 10.69 7.09
CA ILE A 188 19.35 11.45 8.08
C ILE A 188 18.48 10.50 8.93
N TYR A 189 17.85 9.52 8.27
CA TYR A 189 17.04 8.52 8.97
C TYR A 189 17.87 7.63 9.89
N PHE A 190 19.04 7.14 9.48
CA PHE A 190 19.90 6.33 10.34
C PHE A 190 20.46 7.12 11.52
N ILE A 191 20.77 8.40 11.34
CA ILE A 191 21.12 9.30 12.46
C ILE A 191 19.96 9.36 13.46
N TYR A 192 18.73 9.52 12.96
CA TYR A 192 17.54 9.47 13.80
C TYR A 192 17.40 8.12 14.54
N VAL A 193 17.56 6.98 13.86
CA VAL A 193 17.49 5.65 14.49
C VAL A 193 18.58 5.46 15.54
N ALA A 194 19.80 5.93 15.29
CA ALA A 194 20.88 5.91 16.28
C ALA A 194 20.51 6.73 17.52
N PHE A 195 19.91 7.91 17.34
CA PHE A 195 19.42 8.75 18.44
C PHE A 195 18.30 8.09 19.24
N VAL A 196 17.37 7.40 18.56
CA VAL A 196 16.35 6.55 19.22
C VAL A 196 17.03 5.46 20.05
N GLY A 197 18.02 4.77 19.49
CA GLY A 197 18.76 3.71 20.19
C GLY A 197 19.49 4.20 21.44
N VAL A 198 20.18 5.33 21.35
CA VAL A 198 20.88 5.94 22.50
C VAL A 198 19.88 6.31 23.60
N ASN A 199 18.77 6.97 23.28
CA ASN A 199 17.77 7.32 24.29
C ASN A 199 17.09 6.09 24.90
N LEU A 200 16.81 5.08 24.09
CA LEU A 200 16.19 3.83 24.55
C LEU A 200 17.09 3.06 25.52
N LEU A 201 18.38 2.94 25.20
CA LEU A 201 19.34 2.19 26.00
C LEU A 201 19.80 2.97 27.24
N ALA A 202 20.04 4.27 27.11
CA ALA A 202 20.55 5.09 28.21
C ALA A 202 19.45 5.60 29.17
N LYS A 203 18.25 5.92 28.64
CA LYS A 203 17.18 6.60 29.39
C LYS A 203 15.86 5.84 29.42
N THR A 204 15.75 4.69 28.76
CA THR A 204 14.49 3.93 28.64
C THR A 204 13.33 4.72 28.01
N GLU A 205 13.66 5.76 27.24
CA GLU A 205 12.70 6.62 26.55
C GLU A 205 12.67 6.28 25.05
N LEU A 206 11.46 6.08 24.50
CA LEU A 206 11.24 5.89 23.07
C LEU A 206 10.75 7.18 22.42
N ILE A 207 11.35 7.56 21.29
CA ILE A 207 10.85 8.65 20.45
C ILE A 207 9.87 8.08 19.43
N ILE A 208 8.59 8.43 19.55
CA ILE A 208 7.53 7.97 18.64
C ILE A 208 7.06 9.11 17.75
N ILE A 209 7.05 8.87 16.45
CA ILE A 209 6.42 9.76 15.47
C ILE A 209 4.99 9.27 15.28
N ASN A 210 4.03 10.02 15.83
CA ASN A 210 2.61 9.72 15.64
C ASN A 210 2.19 10.09 14.22
N LEU A 211 2.25 9.13 13.31
CA LEU A 211 1.75 9.29 11.94
C LEU A 211 0.21 9.18 11.92
N PRO A 212 -0.49 9.92 11.05
CA PRO A 212 -1.93 9.76 10.90
C PRO A 212 -2.28 8.31 10.54
N LYS A 213 -3.45 7.84 11.02
CA LYS A 213 -3.92 6.48 10.75
C LYS A 213 -4.05 6.28 9.24
N TYR A 214 -3.16 5.47 8.66
CA TYR A 214 -3.27 5.00 7.29
C TYR A 214 -3.85 3.60 7.28
N PHE A 215 -4.58 3.26 6.22
CA PHE A 215 -5.11 1.91 6.03
C PHE A 215 -3.94 0.93 5.92
N SER A 216 -3.92 -0.08 6.78
CA SER A 216 -3.01 -1.21 6.62
C SER A 216 -3.23 -1.85 5.25
N PHE A 217 -2.20 -2.52 4.72
CA PHE A 217 -2.28 -3.12 3.39
C PHE A 217 -3.48 -4.09 3.25
N GLY A 218 -3.80 -4.85 4.31
CA GLY A 218 -4.99 -5.70 4.35
C GLY A 218 -6.31 -4.92 4.31
N GLU A 219 -6.40 -3.79 5.01
CA GLU A 219 -7.58 -2.90 4.98
C GLU A 219 -7.77 -2.23 3.61
N ILE A 220 -6.67 -1.88 2.92
CA ILE A 220 -6.72 -1.37 1.54
C ILE A 220 -7.36 -2.43 0.64
N VAL A 221 -6.85 -3.67 0.67
CA VAL A 221 -7.38 -4.76 -0.16
C VAL A 221 -8.85 -5.04 0.15
N LYS A 222 -9.20 -5.10 1.45
CA LYS A 222 -10.57 -5.28 1.90
C LYS A 222 -11.48 -4.18 1.33
N SER A 223 -11.09 -2.92 1.48
CA SER A 223 -11.81 -1.76 0.97
C SER A 223 -11.96 -1.80 -0.55
N THR A 224 -10.91 -2.20 -1.29
CA THR A 224 -10.97 -2.38 -2.74
C THR A 224 -11.97 -3.47 -3.14
N LYS A 225 -11.98 -4.61 -2.43
CA LYS A 225 -12.95 -5.70 -2.69
C LYS A 225 -14.39 -5.24 -2.44
N ILE A 226 -14.62 -4.49 -1.35
CA ILE A 226 -15.92 -3.91 -1.03
C ILE A 226 -16.33 -2.91 -2.11
N LEU A 227 -15.42 -2.03 -2.54
CA LEU A 227 -15.66 -1.05 -3.60
C LEU A 227 -16.06 -1.72 -4.92
N LEU A 228 -15.33 -2.75 -5.35
CA LEU A 228 -15.66 -3.49 -6.57
C LEU A 228 -17.05 -4.14 -6.48
N LYS A 229 -17.39 -4.71 -5.32
CA LYS A 229 -18.72 -5.31 -5.08
C LYS A 229 -19.81 -4.25 -5.05
N TYR A 230 -19.55 -3.11 -4.43
CA TYR A 230 -20.46 -1.97 -4.38
C TYR A 230 -20.73 -1.40 -5.78
N LEU A 231 -19.68 -1.20 -6.59
CA LEU A 231 -19.81 -0.77 -7.98
C LEU A 231 -20.60 -1.78 -8.84
N LYS A 232 -20.33 -3.08 -8.67
CA LYS A 232 -21.10 -4.13 -9.36
C LYS A 232 -22.60 -4.06 -9.00
N ASN A 233 -22.89 -3.94 -7.71
CA ASN A 233 -24.26 -3.85 -7.17
C ASN A 233 -24.99 -2.58 -7.65
N TYR A 234 -24.26 -1.47 -7.72
CA TYR A 234 -24.74 -0.20 -8.28
C TYR A 234 -25.13 -0.36 -9.75
N ILE A 235 -24.25 -0.96 -10.58
CA ILE A 235 -24.51 -1.20 -12.00
C ILE A 235 -25.68 -2.17 -12.20
N SER A 236 -25.82 -3.19 -11.34
CA SER A 236 -26.92 -4.16 -11.43
C SER A 236 -28.24 -3.67 -10.83
N GLY A 237 -28.33 -2.43 -10.36
CA GLY A 237 -29.54 -1.88 -9.72
C GLY A 237 -29.91 -2.51 -8.37
N ASN A 238 -29.03 -3.34 -7.79
CA ASN A 238 -29.26 -4.02 -6.51
C ASN A 238 -28.45 -3.33 -5.42
N PHE A 239 -28.89 -2.13 -5.06
CA PHE A 239 -28.20 -1.28 -4.10
C PHE A 239 -28.09 -1.97 -2.74
N ARG A 240 -26.86 -2.03 -2.22
CA ARG A 240 -26.57 -2.51 -0.86
C ARG A 240 -25.71 -1.48 -0.16
N GLU A 241 -26.00 -1.25 1.11
CA GLU A 241 -25.22 -0.33 1.93
C GLU A 241 -23.77 -0.84 2.08
N TRP A 242 -22.82 0.11 2.10
CA TRP A 242 -21.40 -0.19 2.28
C TRP A 242 -21.14 -1.02 3.55
N LYS A 243 -21.81 -0.67 4.65
CA LYS A 243 -21.65 -1.34 5.95
C LYS A 243 -22.01 -2.82 5.88
N THR A 244 -23.10 -3.17 5.19
CA THR A 244 -23.49 -4.58 4.98
C THR A 244 -22.44 -5.34 4.18
N LEU A 245 -21.90 -4.74 3.11
CA LEU A 245 -20.84 -5.37 2.31
C LEU A 245 -19.54 -5.53 3.12
N GLU A 246 -19.26 -4.59 4.01
CA GLU A 246 -18.12 -4.67 4.91
C GLU A 246 -18.25 -5.81 5.93
N GLU A 247 -19.43 -5.98 6.53
CA GLU A 247 -19.75 -7.08 7.45
C GLU A 247 -19.65 -8.44 6.76
N GLU A 248 -20.25 -8.59 5.57
CA GLU A 248 -20.15 -9.80 4.75
C GLU A 248 -18.67 -10.15 4.45
N GLN A 249 -17.86 -9.14 4.09
CA GLN A 249 -16.45 -9.34 3.78
C GLN A 249 -15.63 -9.73 5.02
N ASN A 250 -15.98 -9.21 6.20
CA ASN A 250 -15.36 -9.58 7.47
C ASN A 250 -15.67 -11.04 7.85
N ILE A 251 -16.94 -11.45 7.74
CA ILE A 251 -17.37 -12.83 8.03
C ILE A 251 -16.64 -13.79 7.09
N ALA A 252 -16.66 -13.51 5.78
CA ALA A 252 -15.99 -14.34 4.78
C ALA A 252 -14.47 -14.47 5.05
N TYR A 253 -13.82 -13.39 5.51
CA TYR A 253 -12.40 -13.41 5.85
C TYR A 253 -12.11 -14.31 7.05
N ILE A 254 -12.89 -14.21 8.13
CA ILE A 254 -12.73 -15.03 9.34
C ILE A 254 -12.98 -16.50 9.02
N GLU A 255 -14.03 -16.79 8.25
CA GLU A 255 -14.38 -18.15 7.85
C GLU A 255 -13.29 -18.78 6.97
N ASP A 256 -12.75 -18.04 6.01
CA ASP A 256 -11.64 -18.50 5.16
C ASP A 256 -10.38 -18.82 5.98
N GLN A 257 -10.04 -18.00 6.98
CA GLN A 257 -8.92 -18.27 7.88
C GLN A 257 -9.14 -19.57 8.67
N LYS A 258 -10.33 -19.74 9.27
CA LYS A 258 -10.69 -20.93 10.05
C LYS A 258 -10.63 -22.19 9.18
N ASN A 259 -11.21 -22.13 7.99
CA ASN A 259 -11.22 -23.24 7.03
C ASN A 259 -9.81 -23.58 6.55
N THR A 260 -8.99 -22.57 6.27
CA THR A 260 -7.59 -22.78 5.86
C THR A 260 -6.77 -23.39 7.00
N PHE A 261 -6.91 -22.89 8.23
CA PHE A 261 -6.23 -23.45 9.40
C PHE A 261 -6.60 -24.92 9.62
N ASN A 262 -7.90 -25.25 9.60
CA ASN A 262 -8.38 -26.62 9.78
C ASN A 262 -7.87 -27.58 8.71
N LYS A 263 -7.70 -27.12 7.46
CA LYS A 263 -7.12 -27.93 6.38
C LYS A 263 -5.62 -28.16 6.52
N MET A 264 -4.89 -27.21 7.10
CA MET A 264 -3.43 -27.24 7.15
C MET A 264 -2.86 -27.79 8.45
N LYS A 265 -3.60 -27.72 9.57
CA LYS A 265 -3.08 -28.05 10.92
C LYS A 265 -2.59 -29.50 11.06
N ASP A 266 -3.19 -30.44 10.35
CA ASP A 266 -2.95 -31.89 10.46
C ASP A 266 -1.91 -32.40 9.44
N LEU A 267 -1.42 -31.54 8.54
CA LEU A 267 -0.37 -31.89 7.58
C LEU A 267 1.00 -32.02 8.26
N PRO A 268 1.97 -32.74 7.66
CA PRO A 268 3.33 -32.78 8.20
C PRO A 268 3.96 -31.38 8.23
N ASP A 269 4.79 -31.11 9.25
CA ASP A 269 5.60 -29.89 9.31
C ASP A 269 6.73 -29.95 8.27
N LEU A 270 7.21 -28.78 7.83
CA LEU A 270 8.32 -28.66 6.90
C LEU A 270 9.64 -28.97 7.62
N LYS A 271 10.43 -29.90 7.07
CA LYS A 271 11.79 -30.18 7.56
C LYS A 271 12.73 -29.07 7.08
N GLY A 272 13.39 -28.38 8.02
CA GLY A 272 14.37 -27.32 7.74
C GLY A 272 13.88 -25.90 8.06
N PRO A 273 14.71 -24.89 7.77
CA PRO A 273 14.43 -23.49 8.12
C PRO A 273 13.29 -22.90 7.28
N LYS A 274 12.13 -22.68 7.92
CA LYS A 274 10.88 -22.19 7.31
C LYS A 274 11.02 -20.86 6.57
N LYS A 275 11.94 -19.99 7.00
CA LYS A 275 12.17 -18.67 6.37
C LYS A 275 12.71 -18.76 4.94
N ILE A 276 13.35 -19.88 4.56
CA ILE A 276 13.85 -20.10 3.19
C ILE A 276 12.70 -20.14 2.16
N ILE A 277 11.46 -20.43 2.59
CA ILE A 277 10.28 -20.39 1.71
C ILE A 277 10.19 -19.08 0.93
N TYR A 278 10.56 -17.94 1.52
CA TYR A 278 10.44 -16.63 0.90
C TYR A 278 11.70 -16.14 0.19
N PHE A 279 12.78 -16.94 0.15
CA PHE A 279 13.96 -16.61 -0.63
C PHE A 279 13.71 -16.95 -2.11
N PRO A 280 13.77 -15.97 -3.03
CA PRO A 280 13.63 -16.23 -4.46
C PRO A 280 14.67 -17.26 -4.92
N ILE A 281 14.35 -18.04 -5.96
CA ILE A 281 15.16 -19.13 -6.53
C ILE A 281 15.13 -20.40 -5.66
N PHE A 282 15.47 -20.32 -4.38
CA PHE A 282 15.42 -21.47 -3.46
C PHE A 282 14.00 -22.01 -3.30
N ASN A 283 13.01 -21.11 -3.35
CA ASN A 283 11.62 -21.50 -3.18
C ASN A 283 11.05 -22.36 -4.32
N LEU A 284 11.69 -22.39 -5.49
CA LEU A 284 11.29 -23.24 -6.61
C LEU A 284 11.42 -24.73 -6.27
N ILE A 285 12.33 -25.08 -5.35
CA ILE A 285 12.49 -26.46 -4.86
C ILE A 285 11.20 -26.97 -4.21
N PHE A 286 10.41 -26.08 -3.58
CA PHE A 286 9.15 -26.46 -2.94
C PHE A 286 8.04 -26.85 -3.92
N LEU A 287 8.21 -26.64 -5.23
CA LEU A 287 7.30 -27.20 -6.25
C LEU A 287 7.26 -28.73 -6.23
N PHE A 288 8.34 -29.36 -5.79
CA PHE A 288 8.49 -30.82 -5.76
C PHE A 288 8.19 -31.43 -4.39
N PHE A 289 7.91 -30.60 -3.38
CA PHE A 289 7.64 -31.07 -2.02
C PHE A 289 6.19 -31.51 -1.86
N LYS A 290 5.97 -32.54 -1.03
CA LYS A 290 4.62 -32.95 -0.64
C LYS A 290 3.94 -31.86 0.19
N ASN A 291 2.60 -31.88 0.16
CA ASN A 291 1.77 -30.98 0.94
C ASN A 291 2.17 -31.00 2.42
N ASN A 292 2.38 -29.82 2.98
CA ASN A 292 2.77 -29.61 4.36
C ASN A 292 1.99 -28.43 4.96
N LYS A 293 2.14 -28.19 6.27
CA LYS A 293 1.45 -27.08 6.95
C LYS A 293 1.68 -25.72 6.25
N PHE A 294 2.86 -25.50 5.66
CA PHE A 294 3.30 -24.23 5.08
C PHE A 294 2.91 -24.04 3.61
N ASN A 295 2.02 -24.86 3.07
CA ASN A 295 1.57 -24.77 1.68
C ASN A 295 1.05 -23.38 1.27
N ILE A 296 0.39 -22.64 2.16
CA ILE A 296 -0.05 -21.26 1.87
C ILE A 296 1.15 -20.32 1.70
N HIS A 297 2.16 -20.43 2.56
CA HIS A 297 3.40 -19.65 2.44
C HIS A 297 4.17 -20.01 1.17
N ILE A 298 4.23 -21.29 0.82
CA ILE A 298 4.85 -21.76 -0.42
C ILE A 298 4.11 -21.17 -1.63
N ALA A 299 2.78 -21.18 -1.63
CA ALA A 299 1.99 -20.55 -2.69
C ALA A 299 2.27 -19.04 -2.81
N ASN A 300 2.26 -18.30 -1.68
CA ASN A 300 2.63 -16.88 -1.66
C ASN A 300 4.02 -16.65 -2.28
N ALA A 301 5.01 -17.42 -1.85
CA ALA A 301 6.39 -17.24 -2.28
C ALA A 301 6.59 -17.58 -3.76
N LEU A 302 5.99 -18.67 -4.24
CA LEU A 302 6.04 -19.01 -5.67
C LEU A 302 5.40 -17.94 -6.54
N THR A 303 4.32 -17.31 -6.08
CA THR A 303 3.72 -16.17 -6.79
C THR A 303 4.64 -14.96 -6.80
N ILE A 304 5.32 -14.66 -5.69
CA ILE A 304 6.34 -13.59 -5.65
C ILE A 304 7.44 -13.88 -6.68
N THR A 305 7.95 -15.11 -6.73
CA THR A 305 9.01 -15.50 -7.69
C THR A 305 8.52 -15.45 -9.13
N PHE A 306 7.30 -15.89 -9.42
CA PHE A 306 6.71 -15.75 -10.74
C PHE A 306 6.63 -14.27 -11.16
N LEU A 307 6.14 -13.39 -10.28
CA LEU A 307 6.08 -11.96 -10.55
C LEU A 307 7.48 -11.36 -10.75
N LEU A 308 8.48 -11.80 -9.98
CA LEU A 308 9.86 -11.37 -10.13
C LEU A 308 10.44 -11.78 -11.49
N ILE A 309 10.20 -13.02 -11.94
CA ILE A 309 10.58 -13.50 -13.28
C ILE A 309 9.87 -12.67 -14.36
N LEU A 310 8.58 -12.39 -14.21
CA LEU A 310 7.83 -11.55 -15.14
C LEU A 310 8.41 -10.13 -15.21
N THR A 311 8.72 -9.51 -14.07
CA THR A 311 9.38 -8.20 -14.04
C THR A 311 10.77 -8.24 -14.66
N PHE A 312 11.53 -9.33 -14.49
CA PHE A 312 12.80 -9.57 -15.18
C PHE A 312 12.66 -9.59 -16.70
N LEU A 313 11.66 -10.31 -17.22
CA LEU A 313 11.37 -10.30 -18.66
C LEU A 313 10.99 -8.90 -19.14
N LEU A 314 10.10 -8.19 -18.43
CA LEU A 314 9.72 -6.82 -18.78
C LEU A 314 10.92 -5.87 -18.79
N TYR A 315 11.86 -6.03 -17.84
CA TYR A 315 13.10 -5.26 -17.79
C TYR A 315 13.99 -5.56 -19.00
N PHE A 316 14.14 -6.84 -19.35
CA PHE A 316 14.93 -7.27 -20.50
C PHE A 316 14.43 -6.67 -21.81
N PHE A 317 13.11 -6.55 -21.97
CA PHE A 317 12.48 -5.88 -23.11
C PHE A 317 12.39 -4.35 -22.99
N GLY A 318 12.95 -3.75 -21.93
CA GLY A 318 13.00 -2.30 -21.74
C GLY A 318 11.69 -1.64 -21.29
N PHE A 319 10.66 -2.40 -20.90
CA PHE A 319 9.37 -1.84 -20.45
C PHE A 319 9.42 -1.27 -19.03
N VAL A 320 10.33 -1.76 -18.19
CA VAL A 320 10.44 -1.36 -16.77
C VAL A 320 11.88 -1.12 -16.39
N SER A 321 12.12 -0.20 -15.45
CA SER A 321 13.45 0.05 -14.88
C SER A 321 13.89 -1.07 -13.95
N LYS A 322 15.20 -1.37 -13.92
CA LYS A 322 15.81 -2.29 -12.95
C LYS A 322 15.54 -1.89 -11.49
N ASN A 323 15.28 -0.61 -11.22
CA ASN A 323 15.07 -0.17 -9.85
C ASN A 323 13.74 -0.67 -9.25
N ILE A 324 12.80 -1.13 -10.09
CA ILE A 324 11.50 -1.66 -9.67
C ILE A 324 11.63 -2.97 -8.86
N PHE A 325 12.71 -3.73 -9.03
CA PHE A 325 12.94 -4.98 -8.28
C PHE A 325 12.94 -4.77 -6.76
N ILE A 326 13.25 -3.56 -6.30
CA ILE A 326 13.25 -3.23 -4.86
C ILE A 326 11.89 -3.43 -4.19
N LEU A 327 10.79 -3.32 -4.96
CA LEU A 327 9.43 -3.48 -4.44
C LEU A 327 9.16 -4.91 -3.97
N PHE A 328 9.88 -5.92 -4.47
CA PHE A 328 9.71 -7.32 -4.05
C PHE A 328 10.20 -7.59 -2.64
N LEU A 329 11.04 -6.71 -2.05
CA LEU A 329 11.44 -6.82 -0.66
C LEU A 329 10.26 -6.68 0.30
N PHE A 330 9.23 -5.89 -0.04
CA PHE A 330 8.03 -5.76 0.78
C PHE A 330 7.32 -7.11 1.01
N PRO A 331 6.79 -7.79 -0.03
CA PRO A 331 6.06 -9.04 0.17
C PRO A 331 6.97 -10.16 0.73
N ILE A 332 8.28 -10.14 0.45
CA ILE A 332 9.24 -11.07 1.05
C ILE A 332 9.35 -10.85 2.56
N CYS A 333 9.62 -9.62 3.02
CA CYS A 333 9.75 -9.31 4.44
C CYS A 333 8.44 -9.54 5.22
N PHE A 334 7.30 -9.15 4.65
CA PHE A 334 5.98 -9.44 5.23
C PHE A 334 5.71 -10.94 5.33
N GLY A 335 6.10 -11.71 4.31
CA GLY A 335 6.00 -13.15 4.29
C GLY A 335 6.84 -13.83 5.37
N ILE A 336 8.12 -13.45 5.46
CA ILE A 336 9.05 -13.93 6.50
C ILE A 336 8.51 -13.61 7.90
N GLY A 337 8.01 -12.38 8.10
CA GLY A 337 7.46 -11.97 9.38
C GLY A 337 6.27 -12.82 9.80
N ASN A 338 5.37 -13.14 8.87
CA ASN A 338 4.16 -13.90 9.19
C ASN A 338 4.32 -15.43 9.05
N ILE A 339 5.55 -15.96 8.91
CA ILE A 339 5.78 -17.39 8.65
C ILE A 339 5.16 -18.31 9.70
N GLU A 340 5.06 -17.87 10.96
CA GLU A 340 4.47 -18.67 12.05
C GLU A 340 2.96 -18.84 11.89
N LYS A 341 2.28 -17.95 11.16
CA LYS A 341 0.84 -17.99 10.92
C LYS A 341 0.54 -18.86 9.69
N ILE A 342 0.41 -20.15 9.91
CA ILE A 342 0.18 -21.20 8.89
C ILE A 342 -0.88 -20.84 7.82
N TYR A 343 -1.94 -20.12 8.21
CA TYR A 343 -3.06 -19.72 7.35
C TYR A 343 -2.87 -18.36 6.65
N TYR A 344 -1.70 -17.72 6.79
CA TYR A 344 -1.50 -16.34 6.36
C TYR A 344 -1.37 -16.22 4.84
N LYS A 345 -2.39 -15.63 4.23
CA LYS A 345 -2.43 -15.26 2.81
C LYS A 345 -1.98 -13.81 2.68
N ILE A 346 -0.88 -13.56 1.96
CA ILE A 346 -0.45 -12.19 1.69
C ILE A 346 -1.49 -11.56 0.77
N PRO A 347 -2.11 -10.42 1.15
CA PRO A 347 -3.10 -9.75 0.30
C PRO A 347 -2.53 -9.40 -1.08
N PHE A 348 -3.35 -9.43 -2.14
CA PHE A 348 -2.96 -9.38 -3.56
C PHE A 348 -2.10 -10.54 -4.06
N ILE A 349 -1.01 -10.90 -3.37
CA ILE A 349 -0.14 -12.02 -3.80
C ILE A 349 -0.93 -13.33 -3.86
N TYR A 350 -1.66 -13.66 -2.79
CA TYR A 350 -2.48 -14.87 -2.79
C TYR A 350 -3.70 -14.77 -3.71
N ASP A 351 -4.27 -13.56 -3.89
CA ASP A 351 -5.36 -13.36 -4.85
C ASP A 351 -4.87 -13.60 -6.30
N ILE A 352 -3.66 -13.17 -6.64
CA ILE A 352 -3.00 -13.47 -7.92
C ILE A 352 -2.80 -14.98 -8.07
N TYR A 353 -2.33 -15.66 -7.03
CA TYR A 353 -2.22 -17.13 -7.02
C TYR A 353 -3.58 -17.80 -7.33
N ASP A 354 -4.65 -17.37 -6.66
CA ASP A 354 -5.99 -17.94 -6.85
C ASP A 354 -6.52 -17.68 -8.26
N ILE A 355 -6.25 -16.50 -8.84
CA ILE A 355 -6.58 -16.18 -10.24
C ILE A 355 -5.84 -17.13 -11.18
N PHE A 356 -4.52 -17.30 -11.01
CA PHE A 356 -3.74 -18.23 -11.82
C PHE A 356 -4.23 -19.67 -11.70
N LYS A 357 -4.57 -20.12 -10.49
CA LYS A 357 -5.10 -21.46 -10.26
C LYS A 357 -6.45 -21.66 -10.95
N ARG A 358 -7.35 -20.68 -10.88
CA ARG A 358 -8.63 -20.70 -11.59
C ARG A 358 -8.42 -20.74 -13.11
N PHE A 359 -7.53 -19.90 -13.63
CA PHE A 359 -7.16 -19.89 -15.04
C PHE A 359 -6.63 -21.25 -15.50
N LEU A 360 -5.65 -21.83 -14.81
CA LEU A 360 -5.14 -23.17 -15.09
C LEU A 360 -6.23 -24.26 -15.03
N SER A 361 -7.15 -24.18 -14.06
CA SER A 361 -8.26 -25.12 -13.95
C SER A 361 -9.24 -25.02 -15.12
N PHE A 362 -9.48 -23.81 -15.62
CA PHE A 362 -10.30 -23.56 -16.81
C PHE A 362 -9.65 -24.17 -18.05
N PHE A 363 -8.34 -23.98 -18.24
CA PHE A 363 -7.59 -24.62 -19.35
C PHE A 363 -7.53 -26.14 -19.24
N LYS A 364 -7.43 -26.70 -18.03
CA LYS A 364 -7.49 -28.16 -17.84
C LYS A 364 -8.87 -28.73 -18.21
N ARG A 365 -9.95 -28.03 -17.82
CA ARG A 365 -11.31 -28.41 -18.19
C ARG A 365 -11.54 -28.29 -19.70
N SER A 366 -11.11 -27.19 -20.33
CA SER A 366 -11.24 -27.03 -21.78
C SER A 366 -10.41 -28.07 -22.54
N LYS A 367 -9.18 -28.38 -22.10
CA LYS A 367 -8.36 -29.45 -22.69
C LYS A 367 -9.02 -30.83 -22.54
N LYS A 368 -9.64 -31.11 -21.39
CA LYS A 368 -10.41 -32.34 -21.16
C LYS A 368 -11.61 -32.42 -22.12
N ILE A 369 -12.41 -31.37 -22.22
CA ILE A 369 -13.56 -31.29 -23.15
C ILE A 369 -13.11 -31.44 -24.61
N ILE A 370 -12.01 -30.79 -25.02
CA ILE A 370 -11.46 -30.93 -26.37
C ILE A 370 -10.96 -32.36 -26.62
N SER A 371 -10.36 -33.00 -25.63
CA SER A 371 -9.90 -34.39 -25.74
C SER A 371 -11.05 -35.39 -25.81
N GLU A 372 -12.14 -35.14 -25.08
CA GLU A 372 -13.37 -35.94 -25.11
C GLU A 372 -14.07 -35.79 -26.47
N LYS A 373 -14.28 -34.56 -26.95
CA LYS A 373 -14.83 -34.31 -28.30
C LYS A 373 -13.98 -34.90 -29.43
N ARG A 374 -12.65 -34.88 -29.32
CA ARG A 374 -11.77 -35.54 -30.30
C ARG A 374 -11.89 -37.07 -30.28
N LYS A 375 -12.20 -37.67 -29.14
CA LYS A 375 -12.48 -39.11 -29.05
C LYS A 375 -13.83 -39.45 -29.65
N GLU A 376 -14.87 -38.66 -29.35
CA GLU A 376 -16.21 -38.80 -29.94
C GLU A 376 -16.16 -38.71 -31.47
N VAL A 377 -15.48 -37.69 -32.03
CA VAL A 377 -15.33 -37.54 -33.49
C VAL A 377 -14.57 -38.72 -34.10
N LYS A 378 -13.54 -39.26 -33.43
CA LYS A 378 -12.83 -40.44 -33.90
C LYS A 378 -13.72 -41.68 -33.91
N GLU A 379 -14.51 -41.90 -32.86
CA GLU A 379 -15.46 -43.00 -32.78
C GLU A 379 -16.59 -42.88 -33.81
N GLU A 380 -17.09 -41.69 -34.08
CA GLU A 380 -18.06 -41.44 -35.16
C GLU A 380 -17.46 -41.71 -36.54
N THR A 381 -16.24 -41.22 -36.83
CA THR A 381 -15.58 -41.52 -38.12
C THR A 381 -15.29 -43.00 -38.31
N LEU A 382 -14.95 -43.74 -37.25
CA LEU A 382 -14.76 -45.20 -37.31
C LEU A 382 -16.07 -45.94 -37.59
N LYS A 383 -17.19 -45.51 -36.98
CA LYS A 383 -18.52 -46.09 -37.25
C LYS A 383 -19.00 -45.80 -38.67
N VAL A 384 -18.74 -44.61 -39.21
CA VAL A 384 -19.08 -44.24 -40.59
C VAL A 384 -18.25 -45.06 -41.59
N ASN A 385 -16.95 -45.22 -41.35
CA ASN A 385 -16.09 -46.03 -42.21
C ASN A 385 -16.50 -47.50 -42.20
N ASN A 386 -16.75 -48.10 -41.02
CA ASN A 386 -17.21 -49.49 -40.93
C ASN A 386 -18.56 -49.69 -41.64
N ASN A 387 -19.51 -48.76 -41.51
CA ASN A 387 -20.79 -48.84 -42.23
C ASN A 387 -20.63 -48.67 -43.75
N SER A 388 -19.62 -47.93 -44.21
CA SER A 388 -19.32 -47.78 -45.63
C SER A 388 -18.65 -49.02 -46.23
N GLU A 389 -17.79 -49.70 -45.47
CA GLU A 389 -17.17 -50.97 -45.87
C GLU A 389 -18.20 -52.09 -45.92
N ILE A 390 -19.08 -52.19 -44.91
CA ILE A 390 -20.20 -53.15 -44.89
C ILE A 390 -21.13 -52.94 -46.09
N LYS A 391 -21.44 -51.67 -46.46
CA LYS A 391 -22.25 -51.38 -47.66
C LYS A 391 -21.57 -51.82 -48.95
N LYS A 392 -20.26 -51.61 -49.09
CA LYS A 392 -19.49 -52.07 -50.26
C LYS A 392 -19.48 -53.61 -50.37
N GLU A 393 -19.26 -54.32 -49.27
CA GLU A 393 -19.33 -55.80 -49.25
C GLU A 393 -20.73 -56.33 -49.56
N THR A 394 -21.78 -55.59 -49.19
CA THR A 394 -23.18 -55.97 -49.47
C THR A 394 -23.57 -55.70 -50.93
N GLU A 395 -23.00 -54.68 -51.57
CA GLU A 395 -23.21 -54.38 -52.99
C GLU A 395 -22.41 -55.36 -53.88
N GLU A 396 -21.15 -55.66 -53.54
CA GLU A 396 -20.34 -56.66 -54.27
C GLU A 396 -20.89 -58.09 -54.20
N ASN A 397 -21.59 -58.45 -53.11
CA ASN A 397 -22.25 -59.77 -52.98
C ASN A 397 -23.65 -59.84 -53.63
N LYS A 398 -24.21 -58.72 -54.11
CA LYS A 398 -25.47 -58.70 -54.90
C LYS A 398 -25.23 -58.77 -56.41
N GLU A 399 -24.01 -58.52 -56.87
CA GLU A 399 -23.60 -58.58 -58.29
C GLU A 399 -22.95 -59.91 -58.69
N LYS A 400 -22.87 -60.88 -57.77
CA LYS A 400 -22.56 -62.29 -58.04
C LYS A 400 -23.83 -63.13 -57.93
#